data_AF-A0A251YSN2-F1
#
_entry.id   AF-A0A251YSN2-F1
#
_cell.length_a   1.000
_cell.length_b   1.000
_cell.length_c   1.000
_cell.angle_alpha   90.00
_cell.angle_beta   90.00
_cell.angle_gamma   90.00
#
_symmetry.space_group_name_H-M   'P 1'
#
loop_
_entity.id
_entity.type
_entity.pdbx_description
1 polymer ?
#
loop_
_entity_poly.entity_id
_entity_poly.type
_entity_poly.pdbx_seq_one_letter_code
_entity_poly.pdbx_strand_id
1 'polypeptide(L)'
;MRGSARRVVAVIAAVATACGIMMAGAVGTRDAAEAADMSGFRAGAIISDAVFFDEGTMSAPQVQTFLAQRNPSCRSGYTCLKDYRQDTFSRGADPMCGPYQGARNESAADIIAKVGRACGINPQVLIVLLQKEQGLVLSTAPSARAYRSATGYGCPDTAACDEQFYGFYNQVYKAAWAFQRYSNPAGTGPGTPWGTRYTRYAKGTTVQVLYHPNAACGSSAVYISNQATSSLYYYTPYQPDRAALATSYGSGGSCSAYGNRNFYAYFSDWFGSGSFDVSGWIGDKYRAVGGASGILGAATGPERAVPGGAAQDFRNGSIVSSSAGAFVVRGWIRDAWIRGGSSGGPLGSPLADEQSISGGAVQRFSGGSVYSSAAGAYGVRGWIGDRFTAAGGSGGTLRFPTSDEVAVRGGARQSFAGGDVVSSSAGAFMVRGWIGDRYRALGRDGGVLGFPRADEKQVAGGAYQDFTGGLVSATSSGTSTVRGWIADAYRARGAAAGAFGLSTADERPTSQGAQQQFQGGRFYSSSRGAFGVRGWIGDRYVAAGEQSGVLGSPTGIETPVPNGAAQRFAGGGIYSSARGAFVVRGWIGDRYVALGASASRLGLPIGEERASGGDVVQEFTGGRIVVGSQGVQVVYG
;
A
#
# COMPACT_ATOMS: atom_id res chain seq x y z
N MET A 1 80.72 39.77 -25.18
CA MET A 1 81.13 40.46 -23.95
C MET A 1 80.05 41.46 -23.56
N ARG A 2 79.60 41.35 -22.30
CA ARG A 2 78.88 42.30 -21.43
C ARG A 2 78.24 43.57 -22.05
N GLY A 3 76.96 43.76 -21.72
CA GLY A 3 76.59 44.94 -20.92
C GLY A 3 75.65 45.97 -21.55
N SER A 4 74.37 45.81 -21.25
CA SER A 4 73.49 46.82 -20.63
C SER A 4 73.14 48.15 -21.34
N ALA A 5 71.81 48.32 -21.47
CA ALA A 5 71.01 49.43 -20.93
C ALA A 5 70.28 50.31 -21.96
N ARG A 6 68.93 50.32 -21.88
CA ARG A 6 68.10 51.46 -21.45
C ARG A 6 66.61 51.12 -21.70
N ARG A 7 65.78 51.09 -20.63
CA ARG A 7 64.86 52.15 -20.16
C ARG A 7 63.61 52.27 -21.06
N VAL A 8 62.37 52.44 -20.62
CA VAL A 8 61.74 52.72 -19.31
C VAL A 8 60.21 52.69 -19.56
N VAL A 9 59.46 52.04 -18.64
CA VAL A 9 58.18 52.48 -18.02
C VAL A 9 57.01 52.85 -18.95
N ALA A 10 55.88 52.14 -19.05
CA ALA A 10 54.91 51.59 -18.10
C ALA A 10 53.60 52.39 -18.20
N VAL A 11 52.45 51.71 -18.31
CA VAL A 11 51.22 52.08 -17.59
C VAL A 11 50.44 50.80 -17.25
N ILE A 12 50.49 50.48 -15.96
CA ILE A 12 49.45 49.98 -15.05
C ILE A 12 48.84 48.58 -15.27
N ALA A 13 49.15 47.74 -14.28
CA ALA A 13 48.62 46.42 -14.01
C ALA A 13 47.33 46.45 -13.18
N ALA A 14 46.53 45.39 -13.38
CA ALA A 14 45.76 44.62 -12.38
C ALA A 14 44.67 45.36 -11.57
N VAL A 15 43.48 44.81 -11.35
CA VAL A 15 43.09 43.50 -10.80
C VAL A 15 41.61 43.30 -11.24
N ALA A 16 41.11 42.16 -11.73
CA ALA A 16 40.97 40.89 -11.01
C ALA A 16 40.90 39.67 -11.96
N THR A 17 41.62 38.64 -11.52
CA THR A 17 41.80 37.31 -12.07
C THR A 17 40.69 36.37 -11.61
N ALA A 18 40.27 35.41 -12.46
CA ALA A 18 40.21 33.99 -12.06
C ALA A 18 40.07 33.03 -13.26
N CYS A 19 41.18 32.36 -13.56
CA CYS A 19 41.32 30.98 -14.08
C CYS A 19 40.43 30.48 -15.23
N GLY A 20 40.95 30.55 -16.45
CA GLY A 20 40.63 29.62 -17.54
C GLY A 20 41.89 28.87 -17.96
N ILE A 21 42.23 27.77 -17.27
CA ILE A 21 43.32 26.89 -17.70
C ILE A 21 42.77 25.95 -18.78
N MET A 22 43.33 26.09 -19.98
CA MET A 22 43.19 25.13 -21.07
C MET A 22 43.75 23.78 -20.62
N MET A 23 42.91 22.74 -20.62
CA MET A 23 43.39 21.37 -20.73
C MET A 23 43.25 20.94 -22.18
N ALA A 24 44.41 20.70 -22.81
CA ALA A 24 44.50 19.86 -23.99
C ALA A 24 43.99 18.47 -23.60
N GLY A 25 42.72 18.21 -23.89
CA GLY A 25 42.18 16.86 -23.82
C GLY A 25 42.84 16.05 -24.93
N ALA A 26 43.64 15.07 -24.55
CA ALA A 26 43.98 13.98 -25.44
C ALA A 26 42.68 13.45 -26.04
N VAL A 27 42.46 13.73 -27.32
CA VAL A 27 41.41 13.09 -28.11
C VAL A 27 41.84 11.64 -28.17
N GLY A 28 41.33 10.84 -27.24
CA GLY A 28 41.36 9.40 -27.36
C GLY A 28 40.80 9.07 -28.73
N THR A 29 41.63 8.50 -29.57
CA THR A 29 41.18 7.71 -30.72
C THR A 29 40.14 6.76 -30.15
N ARG A 30 38.87 6.94 -30.52
CA ARG A 30 37.84 5.97 -30.16
C ARG A 30 38.31 4.64 -30.72
N ASP A 31 38.64 3.73 -29.80
CA ASP A 31 38.95 2.36 -30.08
C ASP A 31 37.86 1.77 -30.98
N ALA A 32 38.26 0.79 -31.80
CA ALA A 32 37.37 0.02 -32.64
C ALA A 32 36.10 -0.34 -31.87
N ALA A 33 34.93 -0.03 -32.45
CA ALA A 33 33.62 -0.28 -31.89
C ALA A 33 33.57 -1.65 -31.20
N GLU A 34 33.32 -1.66 -29.88
CA GLU A 34 33.11 -2.88 -29.12
C GLU A 34 32.00 -3.67 -29.80
N ALA A 35 32.32 -4.87 -30.27
CA ALA A 35 31.36 -5.74 -30.93
C ALA A 35 30.22 -6.10 -29.95
N ALA A 36 28.97 -6.09 -30.41
CA ALA A 36 27.80 -6.36 -29.55
C ALA A 36 27.99 -7.65 -28.72
N ASP A 37 27.68 -7.64 -27.43
CA ASP A 37 27.75 -8.85 -26.60
C ASP A 37 26.67 -9.86 -27.01
N MET A 38 27.11 -10.90 -27.73
CA MET A 38 26.25 -11.99 -28.18
C MET A 38 25.91 -12.98 -27.07
N SER A 39 26.56 -12.92 -25.91
CA SER A 39 26.29 -13.81 -24.76
C SER A 39 24.87 -13.62 -24.19
N GLY A 40 24.27 -12.45 -24.42
CA GLY A 40 22.89 -12.12 -24.04
C GLY A 40 21.82 -12.63 -25.01
N PHE A 41 22.18 -13.12 -26.20
CA PHE A 41 21.19 -13.62 -27.17
C PHE A 41 20.43 -14.81 -26.59
N ARG A 42 19.10 -14.77 -26.67
CA ARG A 42 18.21 -15.88 -26.31
C ARG A 42 17.23 -16.10 -27.46
N ALA A 43 17.30 -17.26 -28.11
CA ALA A 43 16.42 -17.59 -29.24
C ALA A 43 14.92 -17.41 -28.89
N GLY A 44 14.53 -17.79 -27.68
CA GLY A 44 13.14 -17.64 -27.19
C GLY A 44 12.75 -16.25 -26.69
N ALA A 45 13.70 -15.31 -26.61
CA ALA A 45 13.51 -13.98 -26.02
C ALA A 45 14.49 -12.97 -26.64
N ILE A 46 14.38 -12.73 -27.94
CA ILE A 46 15.34 -11.91 -28.71
C ILE A 46 15.31 -10.45 -28.25
N ILE A 47 14.10 -9.94 -27.96
CA ILE A 47 13.83 -8.59 -27.44
C ILE A 47 12.50 -8.64 -26.69
N SER A 48 12.29 -7.75 -25.72
CA SER A 48 11.05 -7.70 -24.93
C SER A 48 9.91 -6.99 -25.67
N ASP A 49 8.66 -7.34 -25.34
CA ASP A 49 7.47 -6.66 -25.87
C ASP A 49 7.48 -5.17 -25.51
N ALA A 50 7.87 -4.85 -24.27
CA ALA A 50 7.94 -3.48 -23.78
C ALA A 50 8.91 -2.61 -24.58
N VAL A 51 10.01 -3.16 -25.08
CA VAL A 51 10.93 -2.40 -25.94
C VAL A 51 10.47 -2.42 -27.39
N PHE A 52 10.01 -3.57 -27.91
CA PHE A 52 9.69 -3.70 -29.34
C PHE A 52 8.47 -2.88 -29.78
N PHE A 53 7.48 -2.77 -28.90
CA PHE A 53 6.22 -2.06 -29.16
C PHE A 53 6.14 -0.67 -28.50
N ASP A 54 7.26 -0.11 -28.01
CA ASP A 54 7.31 1.26 -27.49
C ASP A 54 7.51 2.27 -28.63
N GLU A 55 6.41 2.81 -29.16
CA GLU A 55 6.45 3.78 -30.25
C GLU A 55 7.05 5.15 -29.88
N GLY A 56 7.28 5.41 -28.58
CA GLY A 56 7.71 6.69 -28.04
C GLY A 56 9.22 6.91 -27.98
N THR A 57 10.03 5.89 -28.26
CA THR A 57 11.48 5.91 -27.96
C THR A 57 12.29 6.96 -28.75
N MET A 58 11.86 7.34 -29.96
CA MET A 58 12.53 8.37 -30.76
C MET A 58 11.54 9.28 -31.49
N SER A 59 11.73 10.58 -31.32
CA SER A 59 11.15 11.61 -32.19
C SER A 59 11.89 11.69 -33.53
N ALA A 60 11.26 12.28 -34.55
CA ALA A 60 11.89 12.45 -35.86
C ALA A 60 13.24 13.19 -35.80
N PRO A 61 13.43 14.27 -35.00
CA PRO A 61 14.75 14.88 -34.84
C PRO A 61 15.80 13.94 -34.21
N GLN A 62 15.40 13.09 -33.27
CA GLN A 62 16.30 12.10 -32.67
C GLN A 62 16.69 11.01 -33.68
N VAL A 63 15.73 10.55 -34.50
CA VAL A 63 16.02 9.62 -35.61
C VAL A 63 16.99 10.26 -36.60
N GLN A 64 16.74 11.51 -37.01
CA GLN A 64 17.59 12.25 -37.92
C GLN A 64 19.02 12.38 -37.39
N THR A 65 19.16 12.70 -36.10
CA THR A 65 20.46 12.82 -35.43
C THR A 65 21.19 11.49 -35.41
N PHE A 66 20.51 10.40 -35.07
CA PHE A 66 21.08 9.06 -35.07
C PHE A 66 21.58 8.65 -36.45
N LEU A 67 20.76 8.83 -37.49
CA LEU A 67 21.14 8.49 -38.87
C LEU A 67 22.37 9.30 -39.34
N ALA A 68 22.45 10.58 -38.98
CA ALA A 68 23.61 11.42 -39.29
C ALA A 68 24.88 10.98 -38.56
N GLN A 69 24.76 10.53 -37.31
CA GLN A 69 25.90 10.04 -36.53
C GLN A 69 26.42 8.70 -37.02
N ARG A 70 25.54 7.77 -37.42
CA ARG A 70 25.94 6.44 -37.90
C ARG A 70 26.57 6.46 -39.29
N ASN A 71 26.20 7.44 -40.12
CA ASN A 71 26.78 7.63 -41.42
C ASN A 71 27.10 9.11 -41.69
N PRO A 72 28.25 9.61 -41.20
CA PRO A 72 28.62 11.01 -41.37
C PRO A 72 29.00 11.37 -42.81
N SER A 73 29.34 10.39 -43.65
CA SER A 73 29.90 10.60 -44.99
C SER A 73 29.07 9.91 -46.07
N CYS A 74 28.39 10.71 -46.92
CA CYS A 74 27.71 10.18 -48.09
C CYS A 74 28.57 10.31 -49.34
N ARG A 75 28.66 9.24 -50.15
CA ARG A 75 29.43 9.28 -51.41
C ARG A 75 28.74 10.24 -52.38
N SER A 76 29.52 11.13 -52.98
CA SER A 76 29.02 12.04 -54.03
C SER A 76 28.28 11.27 -55.13
N GLY A 77 27.12 11.79 -55.55
CA GLY A 77 26.22 11.16 -56.52
C GLY A 77 25.21 10.17 -55.93
N TYR A 78 25.25 9.90 -54.63
CA TYR A 78 24.27 9.07 -53.93
C TYR A 78 23.51 9.88 -52.87
N THR A 79 22.27 9.45 -52.58
CA THR A 79 21.46 10.02 -51.49
C THR A 79 21.43 9.02 -50.34
N CYS A 80 22.10 9.31 -49.23
CA CYS A 80 22.12 8.44 -48.05
C CYS A 80 20.84 8.58 -47.23
N LEU A 81 20.54 7.59 -46.37
CA LEU A 81 19.27 7.54 -45.64
C LEU A 81 18.98 8.81 -44.82
N LYS A 82 20.01 9.41 -44.21
CA LYS A 82 19.90 10.67 -43.47
C LYS A 82 19.44 11.86 -44.34
N ASP A 83 19.68 11.82 -45.64
CA ASP A 83 19.37 12.91 -46.59
C ASP A 83 18.17 12.55 -47.49
N TYR A 84 17.66 11.32 -47.39
CA TYR A 84 16.58 10.82 -48.24
C TYR A 84 15.25 11.47 -47.88
N ARG A 85 14.50 11.85 -48.92
CA ARG A 85 13.15 12.39 -48.82
C ARG A 85 12.22 11.78 -49.85
N GLN A 86 10.93 11.70 -49.51
CA GLN A 86 9.89 11.17 -50.38
C GLN A 86 8.55 11.85 -50.09
N ASP A 87 7.71 12.06 -51.11
CA ASP A 87 6.30 12.39 -50.91
C ASP A 87 5.54 11.18 -50.35
N THR A 88 4.87 11.35 -49.22
CA THR A 88 4.02 10.33 -48.61
C THR A 88 2.54 10.68 -48.76
N PHE A 89 1.67 9.68 -48.55
CA PHE A 89 0.23 9.85 -48.62
C PHE A 89 -0.43 9.40 -47.32
N SER A 90 -1.60 9.95 -47.01
CA SER A 90 -2.33 9.59 -45.80
C SER A 90 -2.93 8.19 -45.89
N ARG A 91 -2.95 7.47 -44.76
CA ARG A 91 -3.59 6.16 -44.60
C ARG A 91 -4.58 6.24 -43.44
N GLY A 92 -5.76 5.65 -43.62
CA GLY A 92 -6.72 5.46 -42.54
C GLY A 92 -6.24 4.44 -41.52
N ALA A 93 -6.92 4.38 -40.38
CA ALA A 93 -6.67 3.38 -39.37
C ALA A 93 -7.24 2.01 -39.77
N ASP A 94 -6.55 0.95 -39.36
CA ASP A 94 -7.01 -0.44 -39.39
C ASP A 94 -6.59 -1.13 -38.06
N PRO A 95 -6.90 -2.42 -37.84
CA PRO A 95 -6.52 -3.12 -36.62
C PRO A 95 -5.01 -3.27 -36.36
N MET A 96 -4.17 -3.04 -37.37
CA MET A 96 -2.71 -3.16 -37.23
C MET A 96 -2.10 -1.78 -36.95
N CYS A 97 -2.58 -0.72 -37.60
CA CYS A 97 -2.04 0.62 -37.44
C CYS A 97 -3.15 1.67 -37.35
N GLY A 98 -2.94 2.67 -36.49
CA GLY A 98 -3.65 3.94 -36.50
C GLY A 98 -3.39 4.77 -37.78
N PRO A 99 -4.03 5.94 -37.89
CA PRO A 99 -3.95 6.75 -39.09
C PRO A 99 -2.53 7.32 -39.27
N TYR A 100 -2.09 7.39 -40.53
CA TYR A 100 -0.85 8.06 -40.91
C TYR A 100 -1.20 9.30 -41.74
N GLN A 101 -0.68 10.47 -41.36
CA GLN A 101 -0.87 11.69 -42.13
C GLN A 101 0.33 11.94 -43.06
N GLY A 102 0.08 11.87 -44.37
CA GLY A 102 1.08 12.10 -45.39
C GLY A 102 1.51 13.56 -45.52
N ALA A 103 2.70 13.76 -46.07
CA ALA A 103 3.31 15.05 -46.32
C ALA A 103 4.16 15.04 -47.59
N ARG A 104 4.33 16.22 -48.20
CA ARG A 104 5.29 16.41 -49.29
C ARG A 104 6.72 16.46 -48.75
N ASN A 105 7.66 15.92 -49.51
CA ASN A 105 9.10 15.97 -49.26
C ASN A 105 9.50 15.54 -47.84
N GLU A 106 8.88 14.47 -47.35
CA GLU A 106 9.04 14.01 -45.99
C GLU A 106 10.39 13.29 -45.81
N SER A 107 11.08 13.57 -44.70
CA SER A 107 12.37 12.95 -44.42
C SER A 107 12.22 11.46 -44.10
N ALA A 108 13.27 10.68 -44.35
CA ALA A 108 13.30 9.29 -43.87
C ALA A 108 13.09 9.20 -42.35
N ALA A 109 13.61 10.18 -41.60
CA ALA A 109 13.46 10.24 -40.14
C ALA A 109 12.01 10.50 -39.70
N ASP A 110 11.30 11.39 -40.38
CA ASP A 110 9.87 11.65 -40.16
C ASP A 110 9.04 10.43 -40.51
N ILE A 111 9.34 9.77 -41.63
CA ILE A 111 8.68 8.53 -42.04
C ILE A 111 8.83 7.46 -40.97
N ILE A 112 10.05 7.18 -40.51
CA ILE A 112 10.32 6.18 -39.46
C ILE A 112 9.56 6.51 -38.18
N ALA A 113 9.64 7.74 -37.69
CA ALA A 113 9.01 8.14 -36.43
C ALA A 113 7.48 8.12 -36.53
N LYS A 114 6.90 8.60 -37.63
CA LYS A 114 5.44 8.60 -37.83
C LYS A 114 4.90 7.20 -38.04
N VAL A 115 5.61 6.33 -38.77
CA VAL A 115 5.20 4.92 -38.91
C VAL A 115 5.24 4.21 -37.56
N GLY A 116 6.31 4.41 -36.79
CA GLY A 116 6.42 3.85 -35.44
C GLY A 116 5.21 4.20 -34.58
N ARG A 117 4.85 5.49 -34.53
CA ARG A 117 3.64 5.96 -33.82
C ARG A 117 2.34 5.39 -34.39
N ALA A 118 2.19 5.38 -35.71
CA ALA A 118 0.97 4.89 -36.34
C ALA A 118 0.74 3.41 -36.03
N CYS A 119 1.79 2.60 -36.03
CA CYS A 119 1.67 1.14 -35.87
C CYS A 119 2.02 0.62 -34.47
N GLY A 120 2.34 1.48 -33.49
CA GLY A 120 2.76 1.02 -32.16
C GLY A 120 4.05 0.21 -32.19
N ILE A 121 5.04 0.64 -32.98
CA ILE A 121 6.34 -0.03 -33.12
C ILE A 121 7.47 0.94 -32.79
N ASN A 122 8.44 0.47 -32.01
CA ASN A 122 9.60 1.24 -31.65
C ASN A 122 10.42 1.71 -32.88
N PRO A 123 10.63 3.02 -33.08
CA PRO A 123 11.46 3.55 -34.16
C PRO A 123 12.87 2.94 -34.26
N GLN A 124 13.50 2.57 -33.13
CA GLN A 124 14.79 1.89 -33.08
C GLN A 124 14.73 0.51 -33.76
N VAL A 125 13.64 -0.23 -33.58
CA VAL A 125 13.40 -1.52 -34.25
C VAL A 125 13.33 -1.34 -35.77
N LEU A 126 12.64 -0.29 -36.24
CA LEU A 126 12.53 0.01 -37.67
C LEU A 126 13.89 0.40 -38.27
N ILE A 127 14.69 1.18 -37.55
CA ILE A 127 16.06 1.54 -37.96
C ILE A 127 16.94 0.29 -38.08
N VAL A 128 16.91 -0.60 -37.09
CA VAL A 128 17.66 -1.87 -37.12
C VAL A 128 17.20 -2.74 -38.28
N LEU A 129 15.90 -2.79 -38.55
CA LEU A 129 15.37 -3.55 -39.68
C LEU A 129 15.90 -3.01 -41.02
N LEU A 130 15.90 -1.70 -41.23
CA LEU A 130 16.46 -1.08 -42.44
C LEU A 130 17.95 -1.41 -42.65
N GLN A 131 18.72 -1.49 -41.55
CA GLN A 131 20.10 -1.93 -41.63
C GLN A 131 20.21 -3.40 -41.96
N LYS A 132 19.46 -4.25 -41.26
CA LYS A 132 19.50 -5.70 -41.43
C LYS A 132 19.15 -6.11 -42.86
N GLU A 133 18.15 -5.47 -43.46
CA GLU A 133 17.58 -5.90 -44.73
C GLU A 133 18.29 -5.32 -45.96
N GLN A 134 18.77 -4.07 -45.88
CA GLN A 134 19.38 -3.39 -47.05
C GLN A 134 20.67 -2.63 -46.71
N GLY A 135 21.16 -2.69 -45.47
CA GLY A 135 22.35 -1.95 -45.03
C GLY A 135 22.18 -0.43 -45.07
N LEU A 136 20.95 0.07 -45.15
CA LEU A 136 20.64 1.46 -45.52
C LEU A 136 21.16 2.50 -44.53
N VAL A 137 21.27 2.14 -43.24
CA VAL A 137 21.70 3.10 -42.20
C VAL A 137 23.18 3.42 -42.35
N LEU A 138 24.02 2.42 -42.62
CA LEU A 138 25.46 2.59 -42.76
C LEU A 138 25.94 2.80 -44.21
N SER A 139 25.09 2.54 -45.21
CA SER A 139 25.50 2.60 -46.62
C SER A 139 25.83 4.04 -47.06
N THR A 140 27.05 4.23 -47.58
CA THR A 140 27.50 5.50 -48.17
C THR A 140 27.12 5.64 -49.64
N ALA A 141 26.60 4.58 -50.27
CA ALA A 141 26.21 4.53 -51.68
C ALA A 141 24.96 3.66 -51.91
N PRO A 142 23.82 3.97 -51.26
CA PRO A 142 22.61 3.16 -51.39
C PRO A 142 22.02 3.22 -52.80
N SER A 143 21.59 2.06 -53.31
CA SER A 143 20.97 1.97 -54.63
C SER A 143 19.49 2.37 -54.61
N ALA A 144 18.95 2.75 -55.77
CA ALA A 144 17.50 2.97 -55.91
C ALA A 144 16.68 1.71 -55.53
N ARG A 145 17.22 0.51 -55.78
CA ARG A 145 16.61 -0.76 -55.36
C ARG A 145 16.51 -0.88 -53.84
N ALA A 146 17.54 -0.43 -53.11
CA ALA A 146 17.53 -0.46 -51.65
C ALA A 146 16.38 0.39 -51.08
N TYR A 147 16.13 1.58 -51.62
CA TYR A 147 14.96 2.38 -51.21
C TYR A 147 13.62 1.80 -51.66
N ARG A 148 13.58 1.20 -52.86
CA ARG A 148 12.37 0.56 -53.39
C ARG A 148 11.90 -0.61 -52.51
N SER A 149 12.83 -1.38 -51.97
CA SER A 149 12.58 -2.61 -51.20
C SER A 149 13.26 -2.58 -49.81
N ALA A 150 13.14 -1.45 -49.11
CA ALA A 150 13.92 -1.08 -47.94
C ALA A 150 13.90 -2.08 -46.77
N THR A 151 12.80 -2.81 -46.59
CA THR A 151 12.63 -3.79 -45.50
C THR A 151 12.47 -5.22 -46.03
N GLY A 152 12.48 -5.41 -47.35
CA GLY A 152 12.21 -6.71 -47.97
C GLY A 152 10.74 -7.17 -47.88
N TYR A 153 9.82 -6.32 -47.40
CA TYR A 153 8.41 -6.70 -47.32
C TYR A 153 7.82 -6.90 -48.72
N GLY A 154 7.20 -8.06 -48.93
CA GLY A 154 6.64 -8.44 -50.23
C GLY A 154 7.68 -8.93 -51.25
N CYS A 155 8.90 -9.25 -50.83
CA CYS A 155 9.97 -9.79 -51.66
C CYS A 155 10.25 -11.27 -51.34
N PRO A 156 9.52 -12.22 -51.95
CA PRO A 156 9.80 -13.65 -51.75
C PRO A 156 11.14 -14.04 -52.39
N ASP A 157 11.86 -15.00 -51.79
CA ASP A 157 13.17 -15.44 -52.28
C ASP A 157 13.13 -16.11 -53.68
N THR A 158 11.95 -16.56 -54.12
CA THR A 158 11.75 -17.32 -55.36
C THR A 158 11.01 -16.55 -56.46
N ALA A 159 10.64 -15.29 -56.23
CA ALA A 159 9.94 -14.47 -57.21
C ALA A 159 10.30 -12.98 -57.10
N ALA A 160 9.83 -12.18 -58.05
CA ALA A 160 9.98 -10.73 -57.98
C ALA A 160 9.21 -10.16 -56.78
N CYS A 161 9.71 -9.04 -56.25
CA CYS A 161 8.99 -8.30 -55.22
C CYS A 161 7.65 -7.78 -55.75
N ASP A 162 6.63 -7.78 -54.90
CA ASP A 162 5.33 -7.22 -55.21
C ASP A 162 5.43 -5.69 -55.33
N GLU A 163 5.09 -5.19 -56.52
CA GLU A 163 5.22 -3.78 -56.87
C GLU A 163 4.28 -2.88 -56.05
N GLN A 164 3.20 -3.44 -55.48
CA GLN A 164 2.26 -2.70 -54.64
C GLN A 164 2.90 -2.15 -53.35
N PHE A 165 4.03 -2.74 -52.93
CA PHE A 165 4.75 -2.33 -51.72
C PHE A 165 6.01 -1.52 -52.01
N TYR A 166 6.27 -1.15 -53.26
CA TYR A 166 7.46 -0.37 -53.61
C TYR A 166 7.49 1.02 -52.99
N GLY A 167 8.72 1.45 -52.69
CA GLY A 167 9.04 2.78 -52.15
C GLY A 167 9.30 2.73 -50.64
N PHE A 168 10.21 3.60 -50.19
CA PHE A 168 10.70 3.59 -48.82
C PHE A 168 9.57 3.72 -47.79
N TYR A 169 8.65 4.68 -48.00
CA TYR A 169 7.47 4.85 -47.16
C TYR A 169 6.63 3.57 -47.02
N ASN A 170 6.30 2.93 -48.15
CA ASN A 170 5.46 1.73 -48.16
C ASN A 170 6.15 0.55 -47.47
N GLN A 171 7.45 0.39 -47.69
CA GLN A 171 8.26 -0.67 -47.08
C GLN A 171 8.34 -0.54 -45.55
N VAL A 172 8.58 0.67 -45.05
CA VAL A 172 8.65 0.93 -43.60
C VAL A 172 7.26 0.75 -42.97
N TYR A 173 6.21 1.31 -43.57
CA TYR A 173 4.83 1.17 -43.08
C TYR A 173 4.39 -0.29 -43.05
N LYS A 174 4.63 -1.05 -44.14
CA LYS A 174 4.17 -2.44 -44.23
C LYS A 174 4.96 -3.41 -43.36
N ALA A 175 6.24 -3.15 -43.10
CA ALA A 175 6.98 -3.92 -42.11
C ALA A 175 6.40 -3.72 -40.69
N ALA A 176 6.13 -2.47 -40.29
CA ALA A 176 5.52 -2.18 -39.00
C ALA A 176 4.11 -2.79 -38.87
N TRP A 177 3.29 -2.64 -39.92
CA TRP A 177 1.97 -3.28 -40.05
C TRP A 177 2.05 -4.80 -39.93
N ALA A 178 3.07 -5.43 -40.53
CA ALA A 178 3.25 -6.88 -40.48
C ALA A 178 3.56 -7.37 -39.07
N PHE A 179 4.42 -6.67 -38.32
CA PHE A 179 4.70 -7.02 -36.93
C PHE A 179 3.44 -6.98 -36.06
N GLN A 180 2.58 -5.99 -36.28
CA GLN A 180 1.27 -5.97 -35.63
C GLN A 180 0.40 -7.11 -36.13
N ARG A 181 0.37 -7.38 -37.44
CA ARG A 181 -0.44 -8.46 -38.01
C ARG A 181 -0.10 -9.83 -37.42
N TYR A 182 1.18 -10.09 -37.15
CA TYR A 182 1.67 -11.33 -36.54
C TYR A 182 1.23 -11.51 -35.08
N SER A 183 0.84 -10.43 -34.39
CA SER A 183 0.26 -10.50 -33.05
C SER A 183 -1.20 -10.98 -33.03
N ASN A 184 -1.82 -11.12 -34.21
CA ASN A 184 -3.24 -11.42 -34.38
C ASN A 184 -4.14 -10.46 -33.56
N PRO A 185 -4.06 -9.14 -33.81
CA PRO A 185 -4.80 -8.14 -33.03
C PRO A 185 -6.31 -8.32 -33.20
N ALA A 186 -7.07 -7.78 -32.26
CA ALA A 186 -8.53 -7.81 -32.31
C ALA A 186 -9.04 -7.20 -33.63
N GLY A 187 -10.03 -7.83 -34.27
CA GLY A 187 -10.49 -7.43 -35.61
C GLY A 187 -9.78 -8.16 -36.76
N THR A 188 -8.92 -9.13 -36.47
CA THR A 188 -8.31 -10.04 -37.45
C THR A 188 -8.68 -11.51 -37.20
N GLY A 189 -8.47 -12.37 -38.19
CA GLY A 189 -8.76 -13.81 -38.12
C GLY A 189 -10.00 -14.22 -38.93
N PRO A 190 -10.43 -15.50 -38.83
CA PRO A 190 -11.49 -16.04 -39.67
C PRO A 190 -12.78 -15.21 -39.58
N GLY A 191 -13.37 -14.89 -40.74
CA GLY A 191 -14.55 -14.02 -40.85
C GLY A 191 -14.23 -12.53 -40.96
N THR A 192 -12.95 -12.13 -41.00
CA THR A 192 -12.50 -10.75 -41.26
C THR A 192 -11.77 -10.67 -42.61
N PRO A 193 -11.54 -9.46 -43.17
CA PRO A 193 -10.68 -9.28 -44.35
C PRO A 193 -9.26 -9.85 -44.18
N TRP A 194 -8.82 -10.06 -42.94
CA TRP A 194 -7.53 -10.68 -42.61
C TRP A 194 -7.71 -12.07 -42.00
N GLY A 195 -8.30 -12.99 -42.76
CA GLY A 195 -8.74 -14.33 -42.33
C GLY A 195 -7.68 -15.23 -41.65
N THR A 196 -6.41 -15.11 -42.02
CA THR A 196 -5.32 -15.99 -41.57
C THR A 196 -5.02 -15.82 -40.07
N ARG A 197 -4.59 -16.88 -39.37
CA ARG A 197 -3.99 -16.74 -38.03
C ARG A 197 -2.52 -17.12 -38.06
N TYR A 198 -1.71 -16.36 -37.37
CA TYR A 198 -0.29 -16.61 -37.20
C TYR A 198 -0.07 -17.42 -35.92
N THR A 199 -0.15 -18.75 -35.99
CA THR A 199 -0.02 -19.65 -34.84
C THR A 199 1.27 -20.48 -34.77
N ARG A 200 1.99 -20.67 -35.88
CA ARG A 200 3.25 -21.43 -35.97
C ARG A 200 4.31 -21.05 -34.92
N TYR A 201 4.52 -19.77 -34.66
CA TYR A 201 5.47 -19.24 -33.67
C TYR A 201 4.76 -18.51 -32.52
N ALA A 202 3.55 -18.94 -32.13
CA ALA A 202 2.77 -18.22 -31.12
C ALA A 202 3.52 -18.10 -29.77
N LYS A 203 3.37 -16.96 -29.10
CA LYS A 203 3.91 -16.77 -27.74
C LYS A 203 3.37 -17.83 -26.78
N GLY A 204 4.21 -18.29 -25.85
CA GLY A 204 3.87 -19.34 -24.89
C GLY A 204 3.98 -20.77 -25.44
N THR A 205 4.51 -20.95 -26.65
CA THR A 205 4.69 -22.28 -27.26
C THR A 205 6.16 -22.63 -27.46
N THR A 206 6.47 -23.93 -27.42
CA THR A 206 7.78 -24.45 -27.82
C THR A 206 7.70 -24.95 -29.24
N VAL A 207 8.58 -24.46 -30.12
CA VAL A 207 8.57 -24.77 -31.55
C VAL A 207 9.97 -25.23 -31.97
N GLN A 208 10.05 -26.22 -32.87
CA GLN A 208 11.31 -26.56 -33.54
C GLN A 208 11.65 -25.48 -34.55
N VAL A 209 12.60 -24.61 -34.22
CA VAL A 209 13.06 -23.54 -35.11
C VAL A 209 14.29 -24.03 -35.87
N LEU A 210 14.23 -23.95 -37.19
CA LEU A 210 15.33 -24.35 -38.07
C LEU A 210 16.52 -23.40 -37.92
N TYR A 211 17.74 -23.94 -38.04
CA TYR A 211 18.96 -23.13 -38.11
C TYR A 211 19.19 -22.51 -39.50
N HIS A 212 18.59 -23.10 -40.54
CA HIS A 212 18.80 -22.70 -41.94
C HIS A 212 17.60 -23.12 -42.82
N PRO A 213 17.34 -22.49 -43.98
CA PRO A 213 16.37 -22.98 -44.97
C PRO A 213 16.60 -24.44 -45.40
N ASN A 214 17.86 -24.87 -45.44
CA ASN A 214 18.23 -26.26 -45.67
C ASN A 214 17.91 -27.08 -44.41
N ALA A 215 16.87 -27.92 -44.48
CA ALA A 215 16.43 -28.75 -43.37
C ALA A 215 17.51 -29.72 -42.84
N ALA A 216 18.51 -30.08 -43.66
CA ALA A 216 19.63 -30.92 -43.23
C ALA A 216 20.52 -30.25 -42.15
N CYS A 217 20.46 -28.92 -42.02
CA CYS A 217 21.15 -28.18 -40.97
C CYS A 217 20.49 -28.33 -39.58
N GLY A 218 19.32 -28.96 -39.50
CA GLY A 218 18.65 -29.26 -38.25
C GLY A 218 17.88 -28.09 -37.64
N SER A 219 17.37 -28.33 -36.43
CA SER A 219 16.57 -27.40 -35.63
C SER A 219 16.81 -27.65 -34.14
N SER A 220 16.32 -26.75 -33.30
CA SER A 220 16.17 -27.01 -31.86
C SER A 220 14.88 -26.43 -31.30
N ALA A 221 14.50 -26.91 -30.12
CA ALA A 221 13.32 -26.47 -29.41
C ALA A 221 13.54 -25.07 -28.85
N VAL A 222 12.70 -24.13 -29.28
CA VAL A 222 12.72 -22.75 -28.79
C VAL A 222 11.38 -22.45 -28.15
N TYR A 223 11.39 -22.10 -26.86
CA TYR A 223 10.22 -21.57 -26.17
C TYR A 223 10.04 -20.09 -26.51
N ILE A 224 9.00 -19.74 -27.25
CA ILE A 224 8.72 -18.36 -27.67
C ILE A 224 8.10 -17.61 -26.49
N SER A 225 8.90 -16.85 -25.76
CA SER A 225 8.50 -16.27 -24.47
C SER A 225 7.62 -15.03 -24.56
N ASN A 226 7.63 -14.32 -25.69
CA ASN A 226 6.95 -13.04 -25.86
C ASN A 226 6.50 -12.78 -27.31
N GLN A 227 5.68 -11.75 -27.52
CA GLN A 227 5.08 -11.44 -28.82
C GLN A 227 6.08 -10.83 -29.82
N ALA A 228 7.06 -10.05 -29.36
CA ALA A 228 8.09 -9.46 -30.19
C ALA A 228 8.96 -10.55 -30.85
N THR A 229 9.38 -11.53 -30.07
CA THR A 229 10.14 -12.70 -30.55
C THR A 229 9.32 -13.53 -31.53
N SER A 230 8.02 -13.74 -31.24
CA SER A 230 7.08 -14.37 -32.19
C SER A 230 7.06 -13.65 -33.54
N SER A 231 6.92 -12.31 -33.50
CA SER A 231 6.81 -11.47 -34.69
C SER A 231 8.11 -11.45 -35.51
N LEU A 232 9.26 -11.45 -34.84
CA LEU A 232 10.58 -11.59 -35.47
C LEU A 232 10.76 -12.93 -36.18
N TYR A 233 10.29 -14.04 -35.60
CA TYR A 233 10.34 -15.34 -36.29
C TYR A 233 9.39 -15.44 -37.48
N TYR A 234 8.24 -14.76 -37.47
CA TYR A 234 7.43 -14.65 -38.68
C TYR A 234 8.08 -13.81 -39.77
N TYR A 235 8.82 -12.77 -39.37
CA TYR A 235 9.56 -11.94 -40.31
C TYR A 235 10.81 -12.65 -40.87
N THR A 236 11.49 -13.44 -40.03
CA THR A 236 12.72 -14.16 -40.40
C THR A 236 12.77 -15.52 -39.70
N PRO A 237 12.32 -16.61 -40.38
CA PRO A 237 11.96 -17.87 -39.74
C PRO A 237 13.15 -18.81 -39.46
N TYR A 238 14.27 -18.27 -38.97
CA TYR A 238 15.47 -19.05 -38.61
C TYR A 238 16.12 -18.53 -37.34
N GLN A 239 16.64 -19.45 -36.52
CA GLN A 239 17.49 -19.12 -35.38
C GLN A 239 18.98 -19.29 -35.76
N PRO A 240 19.90 -18.51 -35.16
CA PRO A 240 21.32 -18.72 -35.39
C PRO A 240 21.79 -20.04 -34.78
N ASP A 241 22.76 -20.66 -35.43
CA ASP A 241 23.50 -21.79 -34.86
C ASP A 241 24.64 -21.30 -33.95
N ARG A 242 25.34 -22.23 -33.31
CA ARG A 242 26.45 -21.91 -32.41
C ARG A 242 27.57 -21.14 -33.14
N ALA A 243 27.83 -21.45 -34.41
CA ALA A 243 28.85 -20.77 -35.21
C ALA A 243 28.47 -19.30 -35.48
N ALA A 244 27.20 -19.02 -35.82
CA ALA A 244 26.72 -17.65 -36.03
C ALA A 244 26.73 -16.80 -34.75
N LEU A 245 26.63 -17.41 -33.57
CA LEU A 245 26.66 -16.75 -32.27
C LEU A 245 28.08 -16.52 -31.71
N ALA A 246 29.11 -17.13 -32.30
CA ALA A 246 30.49 -17.06 -31.78
C ALA A 246 31.11 -15.65 -31.89
N THR A 247 30.57 -14.79 -32.77
CA THR A 247 31.02 -13.41 -32.96
C THR A 247 29.81 -12.52 -33.27
N SER A 248 29.94 -11.20 -33.13
CA SER A 248 28.86 -10.23 -33.34
C SER A 248 28.66 -9.81 -34.79
N TYR A 249 29.68 -9.92 -35.66
CA TYR A 249 29.57 -9.68 -37.12
C TYR A 249 30.40 -10.64 -38.00
N GLY A 250 30.95 -11.73 -37.44
CA GLY A 250 31.73 -12.70 -38.21
C GLY A 250 30.89 -13.69 -39.02
N SER A 251 31.56 -14.40 -39.93
CA SER A 251 30.96 -15.46 -40.75
C SER A 251 30.92 -16.78 -39.99
N GLY A 252 29.75 -17.41 -39.96
CA GLY A 252 29.54 -18.77 -39.50
C GLY A 252 29.69 -19.80 -40.63
N GLY A 253 29.19 -21.02 -40.40
CA GLY A 253 29.26 -22.13 -41.37
C GLY A 253 28.14 -22.12 -42.41
N SER A 254 28.10 -23.16 -43.24
CA SER A 254 27.05 -23.35 -44.28
C SER A 254 25.63 -23.51 -43.72
N CYS A 255 25.49 -23.72 -42.41
CA CYS A 255 24.22 -23.85 -41.70
C CYS A 255 23.86 -22.63 -40.84
N SER A 256 24.63 -21.55 -40.92
CA SER A 256 24.42 -20.34 -40.13
C SER A 256 23.35 -19.43 -40.73
N ALA A 257 22.33 -19.08 -39.95
CA ALA A 257 21.40 -18.00 -40.27
C ALA A 257 21.71 -16.74 -39.46
N TYR A 258 21.69 -15.59 -40.14
CA TYR A 258 22.11 -14.32 -39.55
C TYR A 258 20.96 -13.37 -39.24
N GLY A 259 19.74 -13.58 -39.71
CA GLY A 259 18.67 -12.59 -39.61
C GLY A 259 18.38 -12.12 -38.18
N ASN A 260 17.81 -12.99 -37.34
CA ASN A 260 17.49 -12.65 -35.94
C ASN A 260 18.74 -12.32 -35.10
N ARG A 261 19.88 -12.91 -35.46
CA ARG A 261 21.17 -12.65 -34.85
C ARG A 261 21.69 -11.24 -35.15
N ASN A 262 21.59 -10.79 -36.40
CA ASN A 262 21.96 -9.44 -36.83
C ASN A 262 21.00 -8.41 -36.26
N PHE A 263 19.70 -8.72 -36.19
CA PHE A 263 18.74 -7.87 -35.51
C PHE A 263 19.19 -7.61 -34.06
N TYR A 264 19.45 -8.68 -33.29
CA TYR A 264 19.92 -8.56 -31.92
C TYR A 264 21.25 -7.80 -31.82
N ALA A 265 22.21 -8.11 -32.69
CA ALA A 265 23.53 -7.48 -32.69
C ALA A 265 23.44 -5.97 -32.95
N TYR A 266 22.76 -5.54 -34.02
CA TYR A 266 22.58 -4.13 -34.35
C TYR A 266 21.77 -3.39 -33.28
N PHE A 267 20.70 -4.01 -32.76
CA PHE A 267 19.90 -3.38 -31.71
C PHE A 267 20.74 -3.17 -30.44
N SER A 268 21.48 -4.20 -30.02
CA SER A 268 22.32 -4.15 -28.82
C SER A 268 23.48 -3.16 -28.96
N ASP A 269 24.17 -3.17 -30.11
CA ASP A 269 25.28 -2.25 -30.44
C ASP A 269 24.82 -0.78 -30.47
N TRP A 270 23.63 -0.52 -30.99
CA TRP A 270 23.21 0.85 -31.25
C TRP A 270 22.40 1.49 -30.14
N PHE A 271 21.64 0.68 -29.41
CA PHE A 271 20.62 1.13 -28.46
C PHE A 271 20.71 0.45 -27.09
N GLY A 272 21.68 -0.44 -26.88
CA GLY A 272 21.80 -1.30 -25.71
C GLY A 272 20.98 -2.59 -25.87
N SER A 273 21.45 -3.69 -25.27
CA SER A 273 20.65 -4.91 -25.22
C SER A 273 19.36 -4.60 -24.46
N GLY A 274 18.20 -5.11 -24.89
CA GLY A 274 16.92 -4.98 -24.16
C GLY A 274 16.88 -5.63 -22.77
N SER A 275 18.05 -5.81 -22.14
CA SER A 275 18.33 -6.13 -20.75
C SER A 275 18.67 -4.84 -20.01
N PHE A 276 17.91 -4.50 -18.97
CA PHE A 276 18.28 -3.40 -18.12
C PHE A 276 19.54 -3.73 -17.33
N ASP A 277 20.50 -2.81 -17.31
CA ASP A 277 21.69 -2.95 -16.48
C ASP A 277 21.27 -3.10 -15.02
N VAL A 278 21.80 -4.14 -14.36
CA VAL A 278 21.60 -4.40 -12.93
C VAL A 278 22.98 -4.36 -12.29
N SER A 279 23.32 -3.21 -11.71
CA SER A 279 24.67 -2.91 -11.22
C SER A 279 24.63 -2.31 -9.81
N GLY A 280 25.81 -1.99 -9.25
CA GLY A 280 25.92 -1.46 -7.88
C GLY A 280 25.33 -2.38 -6.81
N TRP A 281 24.84 -1.81 -5.72
CA TRP A 281 24.27 -2.56 -4.59
C TRP A 281 23.04 -3.38 -5.00
N ILE A 282 22.25 -2.89 -5.95
CA ILE A 282 21.11 -3.62 -6.52
C ILE A 282 21.60 -4.84 -7.30
N GLY A 283 22.63 -4.69 -8.13
CA GLY A 283 23.28 -5.77 -8.87
C GLY A 283 23.93 -6.81 -7.97
N ASP A 284 24.61 -6.39 -6.90
CA ASP A 284 25.17 -7.29 -5.89
C ASP A 284 24.07 -8.13 -5.23
N LYS A 285 22.98 -7.49 -4.81
CA LYS A 285 21.84 -8.18 -4.21
C LYS A 285 21.17 -9.13 -5.20
N TYR A 286 20.98 -8.69 -6.44
CA TYR A 286 20.37 -9.48 -7.50
C TYR A 286 21.18 -10.75 -7.79
N ARG A 287 22.51 -10.64 -7.89
CA ARG A 287 23.40 -11.81 -8.01
C ARG A 287 23.31 -12.72 -6.80
N ALA A 288 23.30 -12.16 -5.58
CA ALA A 288 23.20 -12.95 -4.35
C ALA A 288 21.91 -13.78 -4.25
N VAL A 289 20.81 -13.32 -4.86
CA VAL A 289 19.52 -14.05 -4.89
C VAL A 289 19.32 -14.89 -6.16
N GLY A 290 20.39 -15.14 -6.92
CA GLY A 290 20.39 -16.05 -8.09
C GLY A 290 20.16 -15.38 -9.45
N GLY A 291 20.12 -14.05 -9.50
CA GLY A 291 19.98 -13.28 -10.74
C GLY A 291 18.73 -13.65 -11.54
N ALA A 292 18.88 -13.73 -12.87
CA ALA A 292 17.77 -13.98 -13.79
C ALA A 292 17.13 -15.38 -13.64
N SER A 293 17.86 -16.35 -13.08
CA SER A 293 17.35 -17.69 -12.75
C SER A 293 16.83 -17.79 -11.32
N GLY A 294 17.01 -16.73 -10.53
CA GLY A 294 16.64 -16.68 -9.12
C GLY A 294 15.19 -16.28 -8.89
N ILE A 295 14.87 -16.02 -7.62
CA ILE A 295 13.50 -15.73 -7.16
C ILE A 295 12.86 -14.50 -7.83
N LEU A 296 13.66 -13.58 -8.35
CA LEU A 296 13.22 -12.31 -8.94
C LEU A 296 13.00 -12.37 -10.46
N GLY A 297 13.69 -13.26 -11.17
CA GLY A 297 13.71 -13.28 -12.63
C GLY A 297 14.36 -12.03 -13.25
N ALA A 298 14.27 -11.90 -14.56
CA ALA A 298 14.89 -10.79 -15.30
C ALA A 298 14.39 -9.40 -14.86
N ALA A 299 15.26 -8.39 -14.95
CA ALA A 299 14.91 -6.98 -14.78
C ALA A 299 13.88 -6.55 -15.84
N THR A 300 12.96 -5.68 -15.44
CA THR A 300 11.82 -5.21 -16.25
C THR A 300 11.83 -3.70 -16.50
N GLY A 301 12.75 -2.97 -15.85
CA GLY A 301 12.96 -1.54 -16.04
C GLY A 301 14.36 -1.12 -15.59
N PRO A 302 14.79 0.12 -15.91
CA PRO A 302 16.04 0.66 -15.42
C PRO A 302 15.98 0.89 -13.91
N GLU A 303 17.16 1.01 -13.28
CA GLU A 303 17.25 1.53 -11.91
C GLU A 303 16.69 2.96 -11.86
N ARG A 304 15.87 3.26 -10.84
CA ARG A 304 15.23 4.56 -10.63
C ARG A 304 15.51 5.08 -9.23
N ALA A 305 15.70 6.39 -9.11
CA ALA A 305 15.84 7.03 -7.81
C ALA A 305 14.54 6.93 -6.99
N VAL A 306 14.68 6.69 -5.68
CA VAL A 306 13.59 6.70 -4.71
C VAL A 306 14.05 7.43 -3.43
N PRO A 307 13.13 7.87 -2.55
CA PRO A 307 13.53 8.47 -1.28
C PRO A 307 14.49 7.57 -0.49
N GLY A 308 15.69 8.09 -0.25
CA GLY A 308 16.74 7.40 0.51
C GLY A 308 17.59 6.38 -0.26
N GLY A 309 17.41 6.21 -1.58
CA GLY A 309 18.23 5.31 -2.39
C GLY A 309 17.73 5.10 -3.81
N ALA A 310 17.82 3.88 -4.31
CA ALA A 310 17.38 3.51 -5.65
C ALA A 310 16.51 2.25 -5.63
N ALA A 311 15.72 2.03 -6.68
CA ALA A 311 14.92 0.83 -6.83
C ALA A 311 15.03 0.31 -8.27
N GLN A 312 14.95 -0.99 -8.44
CA GLN A 312 14.81 -1.62 -9.75
C GLN A 312 13.76 -2.71 -9.70
N ASP A 313 12.94 -2.77 -10.74
CA ASP A 313 11.83 -3.72 -10.85
C ASP A 313 12.23 -4.93 -11.69
N PHE A 314 11.87 -6.12 -11.20
CA PHE A 314 12.13 -7.43 -11.80
C PHE A 314 10.79 -8.17 -11.98
N ARG A 315 10.80 -9.25 -12.76
CA ARG A 315 9.58 -10.01 -13.10
C ARG A 315 8.74 -10.38 -11.87
N ASN A 316 9.38 -10.81 -10.79
CA ASN A 316 8.71 -11.35 -9.60
C ASN A 316 8.91 -10.48 -8.33
N GLY A 317 9.40 -9.25 -8.47
CA GLY A 317 9.61 -8.36 -7.32
C GLY A 317 10.47 -7.14 -7.64
N SER A 318 10.87 -6.41 -6.61
CA SER A 318 11.76 -5.26 -6.74
C SER A 318 12.95 -5.44 -5.81
N ILE A 319 14.10 -4.86 -6.17
CA ILE A 319 15.18 -4.61 -5.21
C ILE A 319 15.22 -3.12 -4.94
N VAL A 320 15.26 -2.75 -3.67
CA VAL A 320 15.33 -1.36 -3.24
C VAL A 320 16.57 -1.20 -2.37
N SER A 321 17.44 -0.26 -2.76
CA SER A 321 18.59 0.16 -1.98
C SER A 321 18.25 1.34 -1.08
N SER A 322 18.93 1.40 0.06
CA SER A 322 18.93 2.52 0.99
C SER A 322 20.26 2.55 1.74
N SER A 323 20.43 3.49 2.67
CA SER A 323 21.59 3.50 3.58
C SER A 323 21.74 2.22 4.41
N ALA A 324 20.68 1.43 4.58
CA ALA A 324 20.72 0.13 5.26
C ALA A 324 21.19 -1.03 4.37
N GLY A 325 21.30 -0.83 3.05
CA GLY A 325 21.64 -1.86 2.07
C GLY A 325 20.57 -2.04 0.99
N ALA A 326 20.68 -3.12 0.20
CA ALA A 326 19.74 -3.47 -0.86
C ALA A 326 18.91 -4.71 -0.51
N PHE A 327 17.58 -4.59 -0.60
CA PHE A 327 16.65 -5.61 -0.10
C PHE A 327 15.60 -5.96 -1.15
N VAL A 328 15.22 -7.24 -1.18
CA VAL A 328 14.17 -7.76 -2.04
C VAL A 328 12.81 -7.45 -1.44
N VAL A 329 11.89 -6.88 -2.22
CA VAL A 329 10.48 -6.72 -1.87
C VAL A 329 9.64 -7.43 -2.93
N ARG A 330 8.84 -8.43 -2.56
CA ARG A 330 8.13 -9.30 -3.53
C ARG A 330 6.74 -9.73 -3.06
N GLY A 331 5.99 -10.35 -3.98
CA GLY A 331 4.69 -10.97 -3.68
C GLY A 331 3.69 -10.05 -2.98
N TRP A 332 2.88 -10.60 -2.08
CA TRP A 332 1.83 -9.86 -1.38
C TRP A 332 2.37 -8.71 -0.51
N ILE A 333 3.58 -8.87 0.04
CA ILE A 333 4.24 -7.81 0.80
C ILE A 333 4.56 -6.62 -0.11
N ARG A 334 5.11 -6.87 -1.31
CA ARG A 334 5.33 -5.82 -2.32
C ARG A 334 4.03 -5.13 -2.69
N ASP A 335 2.96 -5.89 -2.94
CA ASP A 335 1.69 -5.31 -3.34
C ASP A 335 1.12 -4.40 -2.25
N ALA A 336 1.21 -4.81 -0.97
CA ALA A 336 0.80 -3.99 0.16
C ALA A 336 1.65 -2.72 0.32
N TRP A 337 2.97 -2.85 0.18
CA TRP A 337 3.89 -1.71 0.25
C TRP A 337 3.67 -0.71 -0.89
N ILE A 338 3.40 -1.20 -2.12
CA ILE A 338 3.05 -0.34 -3.26
C ILE A 338 1.72 0.37 -3.04
N ARG A 339 0.68 -0.32 -2.56
CA ARG A 339 -0.60 0.32 -2.20
C ARG A 339 -0.41 1.45 -1.19
N GLY A 340 0.57 1.32 -0.29
CA GLY A 340 0.93 2.32 0.71
C GLY A 340 1.84 3.46 0.21
N GLY A 341 2.21 3.51 -1.08
CA GLY A 341 3.06 4.57 -1.65
C GLY A 341 4.55 4.24 -1.76
N SER A 342 4.95 2.98 -1.58
CA SER A 342 6.34 2.51 -1.68
C SER A 342 7.31 3.31 -0.78
N SER A 343 8.55 3.55 -1.20
CA SER A 343 9.58 4.29 -0.42
C SER A 343 9.18 5.73 -0.07
N GLY A 344 8.26 6.33 -0.81
CA GLY A 344 7.72 7.67 -0.49
C GLY A 344 6.53 7.64 0.46
N GLY A 345 5.99 6.45 0.75
CA GLY A 345 4.86 6.26 1.63
C GLY A 345 5.24 6.18 3.12
N PRO A 346 4.24 6.06 4.02
CA PRO A 346 4.46 6.07 5.47
C PRO A 346 5.33 4.92 6.00
N LEU A 347 5.42 3.80 5.27
CA LEU A 347 6.30 2.69 5.62
C LEU A 347 7.76 2.97 5.24
N GLY A 348 8.01 3.79 4.23
CA GLY A 348 9.35 4.11 3.74
C GLY A 348 10.09 2.92 3.11
N SER A 349 11.42 2.96 3.15
CA SER A 349 12.29 1.99 2.47
C SER A 349 12.49 0.71 3.29
N PRO A 350 12.71 -0.45 2.64
CA PRO A 350 12.93 -1.72 3.34
C PRO A 350 14.26 -1.70 4.11
N LEU A 351 14.26 -2.39 5.25
CA LEU A 351 15.43 -2.53 6.14
C LEU A 351 15.96 -3.97 6.22
N ALA A 352 15.20 -4.93 5.70
CA ALA A 352 15.54 -6.34 5.65
C ALA A 352 14.78 -7.02 4.51
N ASP A 353 15.25 -8.18 4.07
CA ASP A 353 14.43 -9.05 3.22
C ASP A 353 13.24 -9.62 4.00
N GLU A 354 12.28 -10.17 3.25
CA GLU A 354 11.16 -10.95 3.79
C GLU A 354 11.65 -12.11 4.68
N GLN A 355 11.04 -12.24 5.87
CA GLN A 355 11.30 -13.29 6.84
C GLN A 355 10.05 -14.15 7.02
N SER A 356 10.19 -15.45 6.83
CA SER A 356 9.13 -16.42 7.14
C SER A 356 8.90 -16.50 8.66
N ILE A 357 7.65 -16.47 9.07
CA ILE A 357 7.21 -16.62 10.46
C ILE A 357 6.06 -17.61 10.54
N SER A 358 5.74 -18.11 11.73
CA SER A 358 4.60 -19.03 11.89
C SER A 358 3.30 -18.37 11.41
N GLY A 359 2.63 -19.00 10.44
CA GLY A 359 1.38 -18.51 9.84
C GLY A 359 1.53 -17.45 8.75
N GLY A 360 2.74 -17.07 8.35
CA GLY A 360 2.92 -16.03 7.33
C GLY A 360 4.36 -15.57 7.08
N ALA A 361 4.52 -14.33 6.64
CA ALA A 361 5.82 -13.68 6.50
C ALA A 361 5.77 -12.22 6.97
N VAL A 362 6.91 -11.66 7.32
CA VAL A 362 7.05 -10.26 7.72
C VAL A 362 8.24 -9.63 7.00
N GLN A 363 8.11 -8.37 6.59
CA GLN A 363 9.22 -7.56 6.14
C GLN A 363 9.24 -6.22 6.86
N ARG A 364 10.43 -5.80 7.29
CA ARG A 364 10.66 -4.55 8.02
C ARG A 364 10.99 -3.41 7.08
N PHE A 365 10.43 -2.25 7.37
CA PHE A 365 10.64 -0.99 6.67
C PHE A 365 10.95 0.11 7.69
N SER A 366 11.45 1.25 7.25
CA SER A 366 11.86 2.35 8.14
C SER A 366 10.73 2.91 9.01
N GLY A 367 9.48 2.85 8.54
CA GLY A 367 8.31 3.35 9.24
C GLY A 367 7.43 2.27 9.89
N GLY A 368 7.78 0.98 9.79
CA GLY A 368 6.96 -0.11 10.31
C GLY A 368 7.27 -1.46 9.69
N SER A 369 6.30 -2.37 9.70
CA SER A 369 6.46 -3.69 9.08
C SER A 369 5.22 -4.07 8.28
N VAL A 370 5.39 -4.83 7.21
CA VAL A 370 4.29 -5.46 6.48
C VAL A 370 4.26 -6.93 6.86
N TYR A 371 3.09 -7.39 7.30
CA TYR A 371 2.84 -8.79 7.62
C TYR A 371 1.92 -9.39 6.56
N SER A 372 2.27 -10.56 6.04
CA SER A 372 1.43 -11.36 5.16
C SER A 372 0.96 -12.63 5.88
N SER A 373 -0.31 -13.00 5.65
CA SER A 373 -0.94 -14.22 6.17
C SER A 373 -2.06 -14.65 5.23
N ALA A 374 -2.83 -15.68 5.58
CA ALA A 374 -4.03 -16.08 4.82
C ALA A 374 -5.08 -14.96 4.68
N ALA A 375 -5.08 -13.95 5.58
CA ALA A 375 -5.97 -12.80 5.49
C ALA A 375 -5.53 -11.74 4.47
N GLY A 376 -4.32 -11.87 3.90
CA GLY A 376 -3.69 -10.87 3.03
C GLY A 376 -2.42 -10.28 3.65
N ALA A 377 -1.91 -9.20 3.05
CA ALA A 377 -0.73 -8.48 3.51
C ALA A 377 -1.05 -7.02 3.87
N TYR A 378 -0.66 -6.61 5.08
CA TYR A 378 -1.04 -5.33 5.67
C TYR A 378 0.12 -4.69 6.43
N GLY A 379 0.22 -3.36 6.33
CA GLY A 379 1.22 -2.56 7.02
C GLY A 379 0.83 -2.28 8.47
N VAL A 380 1.77 -2.40 9.41
CA VAL A 380 1.61 -2.09 10.83
C VAL A 380 2.70 -1.09 11.22
N ARG A 381 2.31 0.09 11.70
CA ARG A 381 3.22 1.24 11.90
C ARG A 381 2.79 2.17 13.03
N GLY A 382 3.67 3.11 13.39
CA GLY A 382 3.43 4.17 14.38
C GLY A 382 2.92 3.64 15.72
N TRP A 383 2.08 4.41 16.41
CA TRP A 383 1.57 4.04 17.75
C TRP A 383 0.80 2.72 17.76
N ILE A 384 0.08 2.41 16.68
CA ILE A 384 -0.59 1.12 16.55
C ILE A 384 0.43 -0.01 16.46
N GLY A 385 1.50 0.18 15.68
CA GLY A 385 2.60 -0.79 15.58
C GLY A 385 3.39 -0.95 16.85
N ASP A 386 3.62 0.12 17.61
CA ASP A 386 4.26 0.06 18.93
C ASP A 386 3.40 -0.76 19.89
N ARG A 387 2.08 -0.52 19.91
CA ARG A 387 1.15 -1.28 20.74
C ARG A 387 1.08 -2.75 20.32
N PHE A 388 1.05 -3.02 19.02
CA PHE A 388 1.05 -4.37 18.47
C PHE A 388 2.32 -5.14 18.87
N THR A 389 3.48 -4.50 18.78
CA THR A 389 4.77 -5.07 19.19
C THR A 389 4.79 -5.34 20.69
N ALA A 390 4.35 -4.39 21.51
CA ALA A 390 4.23 -4.55 22.96
C ALA A 390 3.27 -5.68 23.36
N ALA A 391 2.28 -6.00 22.51
CA ALA A 391 1.36 -7.11 22.71
C ALA A 391 1.88 -8.48 22.21
N GLY A 392 3.15 -8.56 21.80
CA GLY A 392 3.82 -9.77 21.31
C GLY A 392 3.74 -9.98 19.80
N GLY A 393 3.34 -8.97 19.03
CA GLY A 393 3.23 -9.03 17.57
C GLY A 393 2.25 -10.11 17.09
N SER A 394 2.54 -10.72 15.94
CA SER A 394 1.66 -11.72 15.30
C SER A 394 1.56 -13.03 16.08
N GLY A 395 2.56 -13.35 16.90
CA GLY A 395 2.52 -14.47 17.84
C GLY A 395 1.72 -14.17 19.12
N GLY A 396 1.47 -12.89 19.38
CA GLY A 396 0.78 -12.39 20.55
C GLY A 396 -0.74 -12.49 20.47
N THR A 397 -1.40 -11.79 21.40
CA THR A 397 -2.84 -11.91 21.57
C THR A 397 -3.67 -11.22 20.48
N LEU A 398 -3.08 -10.26 19.74
CA LEU A 398 -3.71 -9.58 18.60
C LEU A 398 -3.67 -10.41 17.32
N ARG A 399 -2.74 -11.37 17.19
CA ARG A 399 -2.53 -12.17 15.95
C ARG A 399 -2.20 -11.30 14.74
N PHE A 400 -2.27 -11.85 13.53
CA PHE A 400 -1.96 -11.11 12.31
C PHE A 400 -2.94 -9.95 12.05
N PRO A 401 -2.48 -8.84 11.45
CA PRO A 401 -3.35 -7.78 10.96
C PRO A 401 -4.29 -8.32 9.87
N THR A 402 -5.52 -7.78 9.83
CA THR A 402 -6.55 -8.14 8.86
C THR A 402 -7.03 -6.95 8.03
N SER A 403 -6.49 -5.76 8.30
CA SER A 403 -6.68 -4.55 7.51
C SER A 403 -5.42 -3.69 7.55
N ASP A 404 -5.30 -2.76 6.60
CA ASP A 404 -4.40 -1.62 6.78
C ASP A 404 -4.94 -0.67 7.86
N GLU A 405 -4.08 0.22 8.36
CA GLU A 405 -4.46 1.31 9.26
C GLU A 405 -5.43 2.28 8.57
N VAL A 406 -6.58 2.53 9.19
CA VAL A 406 -7.60 3.46 8.72
C VAL A 406 -7.58 4.71 9.59
N ALA A 407 -7.46 5.88 8.96
CA ALA A 407 -7.61 7.16 9.64
C ALA A 407 -9.08 7.36 10.06
N VAL A 408 -9.29 7.76 11.30
CA VAL A 408 -10.62 8.06 11.86
C VAL A 408 -10.61 9.44 12.51
N ARG A 409 -11.77 10.07 12.71
CA ARG A 409 -11.79 11.43 13.28
C ARG A 409 -11.29 11.41 14.72
N GLY A 410 -10.09 11.94 14.94
CA GLY A 410 -9.44 11.98 16.26
C GLY A 410 -8.37 10.91 16.49
N GLY A 411 -8.06 10.08 15.49
CA GLY A 411 -7.00 9.07 15.61
C GLY A 411 -6.93 8.09 14.44
N ALA A 412 -6.56 6.84 14.71
CA ALA A 412 -6.51 5.78 13.72
C ALA A 412 -7.01 4.45 14.30
N ARG A 413 -7.40 3.52 13.43
CA ARG A 413 -7.81 2.17 13.82
C ARG A 413 -7.23 1.15 12.86
N GLN A 414 -6.78 0.03 13.40
CA GLN A 414 -6.41 -1.14 12.62
C GLN A 414 -7.05 -2.38 13.21
N SER A 415 -7.52 -3.27 12.34
CA SER A 415 -8.10 -4.55 12.73
C SER A 415 -7.07 -5.67 12.61
N PHE A 416 -7.13 -6.57 13.58
CA PHE A 416 -6.31 -7.78 13.69
C PHE A 416 -7.22 -8.97 13.96
N ALA A 417 -6.74 -10.19 13.71
CA ALA A 417 -7.57 -11.38 13.90
C ALA A 417 -7.99 -11.58 15.38
N GLY A 418 -7.21 -11.06 16.34
CA GLY A 418 -7.50 -11.11 17.77
C GLY A 418 -8.24 -9.90 18.34
N GLY A 419 -8.56 -8.88 17.54
CA GLY A 419 -9.22 -7.66 17.99
C GLY A 419 -8.83 -6.43 17.19
N ASP A 420 -9.07 -5.26 17.76
CA ASP A 420 -8.72 -3.98 17.15
C ASP A 420 -7.68 -3.26 18.00
N VAL A 421 -6.85 -2.45 17.34
CA VAL A 421 -6.06 -1.41 18.03
C VAL A 421 -6.57 -0.06 17.55
N VAL A 422 -6.93 0.79 18.50
CA VAL A 422 -7.45 2.13 18.22
C VAL A 422 -6.52 3.14 18.89
N SER A 423 -6.01 4.08 18.11
CA SER A 423 -5.20 5.20 18.59
C SER A 423 -6.00 6.49 18.65
N SER A 424 -5.65 7.34 19.61
CA SER A 424 -6.11 8.72 19.76
C SER A 424 -4.99 9.53 20.41
N SER A 425 -5.19 10.82 20.70
CA SER A 425 -4.22 11.63 21.45
C SER A 425 -3.84 11.06 22.82
N ALA A 426 -4.64 10.14 23.39
CA ALA A 426 -4.34 9.46 24.65
C ALA A 426 -3.38 8.27 24.51
N GLY A 427 -3.08 7.82 23.28
CA GLY A 427 -2.29 6.62 22.98
C GLY A 427 -3.05 5.60 22.16
N ALA A 428 -2.49 4.39 22.03
CA ALA A 428 -3.06 3.27 21.29
C ALA A 428 -3.43 2.12 22.22
N PHE A 429 -4.68 1.66 22.16
CA PHE A 429 -5.23 0.65 23.06
C PHE A 429 -5.87 -0.51 22.31
N MET A 430 -5.72 -1.72 22.86
CA MET A 430 -6.33 -2.93 22.33
C MET A 430 -7.79 -3.04 22.76
N VAL A 431 -8.67 -3.42 21.84
CA VAL A 431 -10.09 -3.67 22.08
C VAL A 431 -10.44 -5.05 21.51
N ARG A 432 -10.70 -6.03 22.38
CA ARG A 432 -10.60 -7.47 22.05
C ARG A 432 -11.69 -8.31 22.74
N GLY A 433 -11.82 -9.57 22.32
CA GLY A 433 -12.77 -10.53 22.90
C GLY A 433 -14.22 -10.01 22.89
N TRP A 434 -15.00 -10.39 23.91
CA TRP A 434 -16.40 -10.00 24.04
C TRP A 434 -16.60 -8.48 24.15
N ILE A 435 -15.68 -7.79 24.84
CA ILE A 435 -15.70 -6.31 24.88
C ILE A 435 -15.52 -5.75 23.48
N GLY A 436 -14.61 -6.31 22.70
CA GLY A 436 -14.39 -5.93 21.31
C GLY A 436 -15.59 -6.20 20.42
N ASP A 437 -16.26 -7.34 20.58
CA ASP A 437 -17.50 -7.63 19.85
C ASP A 437 -18.60 -6.61 20.17
N ARG A 438 -18.76 -6.27 21.45
CA ARG A 438 -19.71 -5.23 21.89
C ARG A 438 -19.35 -3.85 21.34
N TYR A 439 -18.07 -3.49 21.37
CA TYR A 439 -17.57 -2.23 20.81
C TYR A 439 -17.84 -2.12 19.30
N ARG A 440 -17.63 -3.22 18.56
CA ARG A 440 -17.95 -3.30 17.13
C ARG A 440 -19.44 -3.14 16.85
N ALA A 441 -20.28 -3.85 17.60
CA ALA A 441 -21.74 -3.77 17.47
C ALA A 441 -22.29 -2.36 17.75
N LEU A 442 -21.59 -1.57 18.57
CA LEU A 442 -21.99 -0.21 18.93
C LEU A 442 -21.37 0.88 18.03
N GLY A 443 -20.76 0.51 16.90
CA GLY A 443 -20.22 1.45 15.92
C GLY A 443 -18.77 1.88 16.15
N ARG A 444 -18.04 1.21 17.05
CA ARG A 444 -16.61 1.45 17.33
C ARG A 444 -16.32 2.91 17.73
N ASP A 445 -15.25 3.48 17.18
CA ASP A 445 -14.71 4.82 17.47
C ASP A 445 -15.63 5.95 17.00
N GLY A 446 -16.46 5.70 15.99
CA GLY A 446 -17.55 6.60 15.57
C GLY A 446 -18.86 6.38 16.33
N GLY A 447 -18.91 5.40 17.24
CA GLY A 447 -20.09 5.00 17.98
C GLY A 447 -20.26 5.70 19.32
N VAL A 448 -21.25 5.25 20.09
CA VAL A 448 -21.62 5.86 21.39
C VAL A 448 -20.55 5.72 22.47
N LEU A 449 -19.62 4.77 22.34
CA LEU A 449 -18.50 4.58 23.26
C LEU A 449 -17.30 5.48 22.92
N GLY A 450 -17.11 5.82 21.65
CA GLY A 450 -15.93 6.57 21.19
C GLY A 450 -14.61 5.84 21.43
N PHE A 451 -13.52 6.58 21.61
CA PHE A 451 -12.17 6.03 21.73
C PHE A 451 -11.93 5.32 23.07
N PRO A 452 -11.16 4.21 23.11
CA PRO A 452 -10.69 3.61 24.36
C PRO A 452 -9.72 4.54 25.10
N ARG A 453 -9.75 4.50 26.43
CA ARG A 453 -8.87 5.27 27.34
C ARG A 453 -7.79 4.42 28.01
N ALA A 454 -8.00 3.11 28.02
CA ALA A 454 -7.10 2.11 28.56
C ALA A 454 -7.35 0.78 27.85
N ASP A 455 -6.41 -0.15 27.96
CA ASP A 455 -6.68 -1.54 27.59
C ASP A 455 -7.69 -2.18 28.56
N GLU A 456 -8.24 -3.31 28.13
CA GLU A 456 -9.02 -4.20 28.98
C GLU A 456 -8.27 -4.55 30.28
N LYS A 457 -8.96 -4.40 31.41
CA LYS A 457 -8.47 -4.73 32.74
C LYS A 457 -9.24 -5.89 33.33
N GLN A 458 -8.52 -6.90 33.81
CA GLN A 458 -9.09 -8.02 34.55
C GLN A 458 -9.39 -7.60 35.99
N VAL A 459 -10.56 -8.00 36.49
CA VAL A 459 -11.03 -7.78 37.87
C VAL A 459 -11.75 -9.03 38.37
N ALA A 460 -12.14 -9.05 39.65
CA ALA A 460 -12.93 -10.16 40.18
C ALA A 460 -14.25 -10.32 39.38
N GLY A 461 -14.49 -11.54 38.87
CA GLY A 461 -15.71 -11.88 38.14
C GLY A 461 -15.73 -11.51 36.65
N GLY A 462 -14.65 -10.97 36.09
CA GLY A 462 -14.55 -10.71 34.64
C GLY A 462 -13.57 -9.60 34.27
N ALA A 463 -13.92 -8.82 33.25
CA ALA A 463 -13.08 -7.75 32.73
C ALA A 463 -13.88 -6.49 32.45
N TYR A 464 -13.20 -5.35 32.37
CA TYR A 464 -13.82 -4.13 31.88
C TYR A 464 -12.85 -3.30 31.06
N GLN A 465 -13.39 -2.40 30.25
CA GLN A 465 -12.62 -1.42 29.51
C GLN A 465 -13.31 -0.06 29.55
N ASP A 466 -12.52 1.00 29.71
CA ASP A 466 -12.99 2.38 29.74
C ASP A 466 -12.80 3.04 28.37
N PHE A 467 -13.82 3.78 27.95
CA PHE A 467 -13.90 4.52 26.70
C PHE A 467 -14.32 5.96 26.98
N THR A 468 -14.15 6.85 26.01
CA THR A 468 -14.52 8.27 26.17
C THR A 468 -16.01 8.48 26.52
N GLY A 469 -16.91 7.71 25.90
CA GLY A 469 -18.37 7.80 26.08
C GLY A 469 -18.96 6.85 27.12
N GLY A 470 -18.16 5.97 27.73
CA GLY A 470 -18.68 4.98 28.68
C GLY A 470 -17.70 3.88 29.04
N LEU A 471 -18.20 2.83 29.68
CA LEU A 471 -17.43 1.63 30.00
C LEU A 471 -18.15 0.40 29.45
N VAL A 472 -17.40 -0.64 29.17
CA VAL A 472 -17.95 -1.97 28.88
C VAL A 472 -17.45 -2.93 29.94
N SER A 473 -18.36 -3.67 30.58
CA SER A 473 -18.04 -4.81 31.43
C SER A 473 -18.27 -6.10 30.65
N ALA A 474 -17.44 -7.11 30.89
CA ALA A 474 -17.63 -8.48 30.44
C ALA A 474 -17.60 -9.40 31.67
N THR A 475 -18.66 -10.18 31.84
CA THR A 475 -18.82 -11.18 32.91
C THR A 475 -19.18 -12.52 32.26
N SER A 476 -19.25 -13.60 33.05
CA SER A 476 -19.77 -14.88 32.56
C SER A 476 -21.20 -14.81 31.99
N SER A 477 -21.98 -13.79 32.37
CA SER A 477 -23.34 -13.56 31.86
C SER A 477 -23.41 -12.76 30.55
N GLY A 478 -22.27 -12.25 30.06
CA GLY A 478 -22.20 -11.46 28.84
C GLY A 478 -21.60 -10.07 29.06
N THR A 479 -21.88 -9.16 28.13
CA THR A 479 -21.36 -7.78 28.15
C THR A 479 -22.44 -6.76 28.45
N SER A 480 -22.08 -5.70 29.17
CA SER A 480 -22.96 -4.57 29.47
C SER A 480 -22.21 -3.25 29.35
N THR A 481 -22.93 -2.21 28.96
CA THR A 481 -22.42 -0.86 28.74
C THR A 481 -22.93 0.11 29.80
N VAL A 482 -22.01 0.91 30.35
CA VAL A 482 -22.30 1.97 31.32
C VAL A 482 -22.06 3.30 30.61
N ARG A 483 -23.06 4.18 30.56
CA ARG A 483 -23.00 5.45 29.79
C ARG A 483 -23.50 6.65 30.60
N GLY A 484 -23.31 7.84 30.03
CA GLY A 484 -23.85 9.09 30.54
C GLY A 484 -23.48 9.37 32.01
N TRP A 485 -24.42 9.94 32.75
CA TRP A 485 -24.21 10.31 34.16
C TRP A 485 -23.89 9.11 35.05
N ILE A 486 -24.44 7.93 34.75
CA ILE A 486 -24.11 6.70 35.49
C ILE A 486 -22.64 6.35 35.29
N ALA A 487 -22.12 6.43 34.06
CA ALA A 487 -20.70 6.19 33.80
C ALA A 487 -19.80 7.15 34.57
N ASP A 488 -20.12 8.44 34.60
CA ASP A 488 -19.31 9.43 35.33
C ASP A 488 -19.33 9.18 36.84
N ALA A 489 -20.50 8.91 37.40
CA ALA A 489 -20.65 8.58 38.82
C ALA A 489 -19.96 7.26 39.20
N TYR A 490 -19.98 6.27 38.30
CA TYR A 490 -19.31 4.98 38.47
C TYR A 490 -17.79 5.11 38.38
N ARG A 491 -17.26 5.87 37.42
CA ARG A 491 -15.82 6.20 37.33
C ARG A 491 -15.32 6.89 38.59
N ALA A 492 -16.05 7.88 39.09
CA ALA A 492 -15.70 8.61 40.31
C ALA A 492 -15.59 7.72 41.55
N ARG A 493 -16.13 6.50 41.50
CA ARG A 493 -16.10 5.50 42.58
C ARG A 493 -15.16 4.33 42.31
N GLY A 494 -14.22 4.48 41.37
CA GLY A 494 -13.22 3.47 41.05
C GLY A 494 -13.66 2.44 39.99
N ALA A 495 -14.78 2.69 39.31
CA ALA A 495 -15.33 1.79 38.28
C ALA A 495 -15.40 0.33 38.80
N ALA A 496 -14.98 -0.65 37.98
CA ALA A 496 -15.11 -2.06 38.33
C ALA A 496 -14.15 -2.52 39.44
N ALA A 497 -13.14 -1.72 39.76
CA ALA A 497 -12.28 -1.97 40.92
C ALA A 497 -12.87 -1.38 42.22
N GLY A 498 -13.93 -0.58 42.11
CA GLY A 498 -14.64 0.01 43.24
C GLY A 498 -15.67 -0.93 43.87
N ALA A 499 -16.33 -0.46 44.92
CA ALA A 499 -17.27 -1.24 45.72
C ALA A 499 -18.52 -1.74 44.97
N PHE A 500 -18.82 -1.18 43.79
CA PHE A 500 -19.93 -1.64 42.96
C PHE A 500 -19.57 -2.83 42.07
N GLY A 501 -18.29 -3.08 41.81
CA GLY A 501 -17.85 -4.14 40.89
C GLY A 501 -18.35 -3.94 39.46
N LEU A 502 -18.31 -5.00 38.65
CA LEU A 502 -18.73 -4.97 37.25
C LEU A 502 -20.23 -4.67 37.09
N SER A 503 -20.58 -3.98 36.00
CA SER A 503 -21.99 -3.93 35.57
C SER A 503 -22.43 -5.31 35.09
N THR A 504 -23.67 -5.68 35.38
CA THR A 504 -24.24 -7.01 35.05
C THR A 504 -25.44 -6.93 34.11
N ALA A 505 -25.91 -5.72 33.80
CA ALA A 505 -26.95 -5.46 32.81
C ALA A 505 -26.72 -4.08 32.19
N ASP A 506 -27.21 -3.89 30.96
CA ASP A 506 -27.28 -2.55 30.35
C ASP A 506 -28.21 -1.63 31.16
N GLU A 507 -27.98 -0.33 31.02
CA GLU A 507 -28.81 0.73 31.57
C GLU A 507 -30.27 0.61 31.09
N ARG A 508 -31.21 0.70 32.04
CA ARG A 508 -32.66 0.65 31.79
C ARG A 508 -33.28 2.01 32.08
N PRO A 509 -34.02 2.60 31.13
CA PRO A 509 -34.72 3.86 31.37
C PRO A 509 -35.81 3.68 32.44
N THR A 510 -36.03 4.74 33.22
CA THR A 510 -37.09 4.85 34.22
C THR A 510 -37.85 6.16 34.03
N SER A 511 -38.98 6.34 34.74
CA SER A 511 -39.76 7.58 34.65
C SER A 511 -39.00 8.82 35.14
N GLN A 512 -37.93 8.64 35.93
CA GLN A 512 -37.14 9.73 36.51
C GLN A 512 -35.74 9.86 35.91
N GLY A 513 -35.33 8.95 35.01
CA GLY A 513 -33.99 8.90 34.44
C GLY A 513 -33.66 7.50 33.95
N ALA A 514 -32.66 6.87 34.56
CA ALA A 514 -32.31 5.49 34.27
C ALA A 514 -31.77 4.78 35.50
N GLN A 515 -31.74 3.45 35.45
CA GLN A 515 -31.09 2.63 36.45
C GLN A 515 -30.19 1.59 35.81
N GLN A 516 -29.18 1.13 36.55
CA GLN A 516 -28.29 0.07 36.09
C GLN A 516 -27.81 -0.81 37.24
N GLN A 517 -27.78 -2.12 36.99
CA GLN A 517 -27.35 -3.13 37.94
C GLN A 517 -25.84 -3.40 37.84
N PHE A 518 -25.23 -3.54 39.01
CA PHE A 518 -23.84 -3.92 39.21
C PHE A 518 -23.77 -5.08 40.22
N GLN A 519 -22.62 -5.74 40.31
CA GLN A 519 -22.39 -6.85 41.25
C GLN A 519 -22.67 -6.44 42.71
N GLY A 520 -22.22 -5.24 43.10
CA GLY A 520 -22.29 -4.73 44.46
C GLY A 520 -23.44 -3.76 44.74
N GLY A 521 -24.36 -3.53 43.80
CA GLY A 521 -25.47 -2.59 43.99
C GLY A 521 -26.07 -2.08 42.68
N ARG A 522 -26.72 -0.92 42.73
CA ARG A 522 -27.33 -0.27 41.56
C ARG A 522 -26.98 1.21 41.50
N PHE A 523 -26.88 1.75 40.30
CA PHE A 523 -26.89 3.20 40.09
C PHE A 523 -28.23 3.65 39.54
N TYR A 524 -28.63 4.85 39.95
CA TYR A 524 -29.84 5.52 39.47
C TYR A 524 -29.46 6.92 39.03
N SER A 525 -29.86 7.32 37.83
CA SER A 525 -29.79 8.69 37.34
C SER A 525 -31.15 9.38 37.48
N SER A 526 -31.09 10.69 37.70
CA SER A 526 -32.22 11.61 37.67
C SER A 526 -31.76 12.97 37.16
N SER A 527 -32.64 13.97 37.08
CA SER A 527 -32.25 15.36 36.77
C SER A 527 -31.23 15.97 37.75
N ARG A 528 -30.99 15.34 38.92
CA ARG A 528 -30.04 15.78 39.95
C ARG A 528 -28.66 15.14 39.87
N GLY A 529 -28.45 14.17 38.98
CA GLY A 529 -27.21 13.42 38.88
C GLY A 529 -27.43 11.91 38.95
N ALA A 530 -26.34 11.15 39.03
CA ALA A 530 -26.38 9.70 39.22
C ALA A 530 -25.74 9.28 40.54
N PHE A 531 -26.42 8.40 41.26
CA PHE A 531 -26.05 7.97 42.60
C PHE A 531 -26.17 6.45 42.74
N GLY A 532 -25.12 5.84 43.27
CA GLY A 532 -25.09 4.42 43.59
C GLY A 532 -25.71 4.14 44.95
N VAL A 533 -26.46 3.04 45.06
CA VAL A 533 -27.07 2.52 46.29
C VAL A 533 -26.67 1.04 46.42
N ARG A 534 -26.22 0.62 47.61
CA ARG A 534 -25.61 -0.71 47.83
C ARG A 534 -25.84 -1.26 49.24
N GLY A 535 -25.48 -2.52 49.45
CA GLY A 535 -25.55 -3.20 50.74
C GLY A 535 -26.94 -3.11 51.38
N TRP A 536 -27.00 -3.07 52.72
CA TRP A 536 -28.27 -3.03 53.45
C TRP A 536 -29.15 -1.83 53.10
N ILE A 537 -28.53 -0.67 52.80
CA ILE A 537 -29.27 0.51 52.33
C ILE A 537 -29.91 0.23 50.97
N GLY A 538 -29.16 -0.40 50.06
CA GLY A 538 -29.64 -0.86 48.76
C GLY A 538 -30.79 -1.85 48.88
N ASP A 539 -30.63 -2.91 49.67
CA ASP A 539 -31.65 -3.92 49.88
C ASP A 539 -32.95 -3.29 50.42
N ARG A 540 -32.82 -2.37 51.38
CA ARG A 540 -33.97 -1.64 51.94
C ARG A 540 -34.62 -0.72 50.91
N TYR A 541 -33.84 -0.04 50.08
CA TYR A 541 -34.34 0.84 49.02
C TYR A 541 -35.11 0.05 47.95
N VAL A 542 -34.61 -1.12 47.56
CA VAL A 542 -35.32 -2.05 46.67
C VAL A 542 -36.63 -2.50 47.30
N ALA A 543 -36.60 -2.92 48.57
CA ALA A 543 -37.82 -3.30 49.31
C ALA A 543 -38.82 -2.14 49.49
N ALA A 544 -38.35 -0.89 49.44
CA ALA A 544 -39.18 0.32 49.51
C ALA A 544 -39.78 0.74 48.16
N GLY A 545 -39.56 -0.02 47.08
CA GLY A 545 -40.10 0.25 45.74
C GLY A 545 -39.21 1.13 44.84
N GLU A 546 -37.95 1.32 45.21
CA GLU A 546 -36.94 2.06 44.41
C GLU A 546 -37.41 3.49 44.04
N GLN A 547 -37.13 3.94 42.81
CA GLN A 547 -37.46 5.30 42.33
C GLN A 547 -38.98 5.56 42.25
N SER A 548 -39.78 4.50 42.17
CA SER A 548 -41.25 4.58 42.16
C SER A 548 -41.85 4.53 43.57
N GLY A 549 -41.02 4.22 44.57
CA GLY A 549 -41.43 4.08 45.96
C GLY A 549 -41.53 5.41 46.71
N VAL A 550 -41.86 5.31 47.99
CA VAL A 550 -42.08 6.47 48.89
C VAL A 550 -40.85 7.36 49.09
N LEU A 551 -39.65 6.85 48.80
CA LEU A 551 -38.40 7.59 48.91
C LEU A 551 -38.02 8.34 47.63
N GLY A 552 -38.51 7.90 46.46
CA GLY A 552 -38.09 8.44 45.17
C GLY A 552 -36.59 8.31 44.90
N SER A 553 -36.08 9.05 43.90
CA SER A 553 -34.67 8.96 43.50
C SER A 553 -33.67 9.33 44.61
N PRO A 554 -32.50 8.68 44.65
CA PRO A 554 -31.42 9.09 45.54
C PRO A 554 -30.91 10.49 45.17
N THR A 555 -30.54 11.28 46.17
CA THR A 555 -30.08 12.67 45.99
C THR A 555 -28.65 12.89 46.45
N GLY A 556 -28.00 11.85 46.95
CA GLY A 556 -26.64 11.92 47.48
C GLY A 556 -25.97 10.55 47.55
N ILE A 557 -24.69 10.57 47.87
CA ILE A 557 -23.88 9.36 48.06
C ILE A 557 -24.17 8.75 49.43
N GLU A 558 -23.92 7.44 49.58
CA GLU A 558 -23.84 6.80 50.90
C GLU A 558 -22.68 7.42 51.70
N THR A 559 -22.99 7.97 52.87
CA THR A 559 -22.01 8.59 53.77
C THR A 559 -21.85 7.74 55.03
N PRO A 560 -20.61 7.40 55.43
CA PRO A 560 -20.36 6.80 56.74
C PRO A 560 -20.83 7.73 57.86
N VAL A 561 -21.47 7.16 58.88
CA VAL A 561 -21.85 7.86 60.11
C VAL A 561 -21.41 7.03 61.32
N PRO A 562 -21.30 7.59 62.53
CA PRO A 562 -20.95 6.80 63.70
C PRO A 562 -21.88 5.59 63.86
N ASN A 563 -21.29 4.39 63.94
CA ASN A 563 -22.00 3.10 64.06
C ASN A 563 -22.92 2.73 62.88
N GLY A 564 -22.74 3.31 61.68
CA GLY A 564 -23.60 3.03 60.55
C GLY A 564 -23.26 3.74 59.25
N ALA A 565 -24.21 3.78 58.33
CA ALA A 565 -24.16 4.59 57.12
C ALA A 565 -25.51 5.27 56.87
N ALA A 566 -25.52 6.36 56.11
CA ALA A 566 -26.73 7.07 55.74
C ALA A 566 -26.73 7.41 54.26
N GLN A 567 -27.89 7.38 53.62
CA GLN A 567 -28.08 7.88 52.27
C GLN A 567 -29.38 8.65 52.14
N ARG A 568 -29.36 9.73 51.36
CA ARG A 568 -30.49 10.64 51.17
C ARG A 568 -31.19 10.40 49.85
N PHE A 569 -32.51 10.55 49.89
CA PHE A 569 -33.44 10.37 48.80
C PHE A 569 -34.43 11.54 48.77
N ALA A 570 -35.14 11.72 47.67
CA ALA A 570 -36.05 12.85 47.48
C ALA A 570 -37.15 12.93 48.56
N GLY A 571 -37.62 11.79 49.05
CA GLY A 571 -38.68 11.66 50.06
C GLY A 571 -38.21 11.30 51.47
N GLY A 572 -36.90 11.29 51.76
CA GLY A 572 -36.38 10.95 53.09
C GLY A 572 -34.94 10.43 53.08
N GLY A 573 -34.58 9.62 54.08
CA GLY A 573 -33.28 8.98 54.18
C GLY A 573 -33.40 7.51 54.57
N ILE A 574 -32.37 6.73 54.22
CA ILE A 574 -32.16 5.39 54.77
C ILE A 574 -30.89 5.42 55.61
N TYR A 575 -30.98 4.87 56.80
CA TYR A 575 -29.87 4.81 57.76
C TYR A 575 -29.65 3.35 58.15
N SER A 576 -28.42 2.85 58.00
CA SER A 576 -28.01 1.54 58.48
C SER A 576 -27.39 1.65 59.87
N SER A 577 -27.66 0.64 60.70
CA SER A 577 -27.07 0.43 62.02
C SER A 577 -26.81 -1.06 62.22
N ALA A 578 -26.26 -1.47 63.36
CA ALA A 578 -26.11 -2.90 63.70
C ALA A 578 -27.43 -3.69 63.69
N ARG A 579 -28.60 -3.02 63.70
CA ARG A 579 -29.93 -3.65 63.69
C ARG A 579 -30.55 -3.77 62.29
N GLY A 580 -29.93 -3.22 61.25
CA GLY A 580 -30.47 -3.23 59.88
C GLY A 580 -30.48 -1.83 59.26
N ALA A 581 -31.21 -1.66 58.15
CA ALA A 581 -31.38 -0.39 57.46
C ALA A 581 -32.84 0.06 57.52
N PHE A 582 -33.07 1.29 57.99
CA PHE A 582 -34.41 1.81 58.28
C PHE A 582 -34.69 3.09 57.50
N VAL A 583 -35.92 3.21 57.01
CA VAL A 583 -36.41 4.41 56.34
C VAL A 583 -36.80 5.45 57.40
N VAL A 584 -36.35 6.69 57.22
CA VAL A 584 -36.74 7.83 58.05
C VAL A 584 -37.25 8.93 57.11
N ARG A 585 -38.54 9.28 57.21
CA ARG A 585 -39.23 10.13 56.22
C ARG A 585 -40.35 10.97 56.84
N GLY A 586 -40.98 11.81 56.03
CA GLY A 586 -42.11 12.64 56.43
C GLY A 586 -41.77 13.54 57.63
N TRP A 587 -42.77 13.83 58.48
CA TRP A 587 -42.58 14.71 59.63
C TRP A 587 -41.56 14.19 60.64
N ILE A 588 -41.46 12.87 60.82
CA ILE A 588 -40.41 12.25 61.63
C ILE A 588 -39.03 12.55 61.05
N GLY A 589 -38.86 12.32 59.74
CA GLY A 589 -37.62 12.59 59.02
C GLY A 589 -37.23 14.07 59.05
N ASP A 590 -38.17 14.96 58.78
CA ASP A 590 -37.92 16.42 58.81
C ASP A 590 -37.43 16.85 60.19
N ARG A 591 -38.08 16.36 61.26
CA ARG A 591 -37.67 16.65 62.63
C ARG A 591 -36.32 16.02 62.96
N TYR A 592 -36.10 14.76 62.60
CA TYR A 592 -34.84 14.06 62.84
C TYR A 592 -33.66 14.78 62.19
N VAL A 593 -33.82 15.22 60.94
CA VAL A 593 -32.82 16.01 60.21
C VAL A 593 -32.58 17.37 60.88
N ALA A 594 -33.64 18.08 61.29
CA ALA A 594 -33.52 19.36 61.97
C ALA A 594 -32.75 19.28 63.30
N LEU A 595 -32.71 18.11 63.94
CA LEU A 595 -31.95 17.86 65.17
C LEU A 595 -30.47 17.49 64.92
N GLY A 596 -30.05 17.33 63.66
CA GLY A 596 -28.70 16.87 63.31
C GLY A 596 -28.62 15.37 62.92
N ALA A 597 -29.76 14.72 62.67
CA ALA A 597 -29.86 13.33 62.26
C ALA A 597 -29.07 12.38 63.17
N SER A 598 -28.24 11.49 62.60
CA SER A 598 -27.47 10.49 63.35
C SER A 598 -26.40 11.08 64.27
N ALA A 599 -26.04 12.36 64.09
CA ALA A 599 -25.14 13.08 64.97
C ALA A 599 -25.86 13.71 66.18
N SER A 600 -27.19 13.72 66.18
CA SER A 600 -27.99 14.21 67.30
C SER A 600 -27.98 13.23 68.48
N ARG A 601 -28.50 13.68 69.63
CA ARG A 601 -28.69 12.82 70.82
C ARG A 601 -29.61 11.61 70.58
N LEU A 602 -30.45 11.64 69.54
CA LEU A 602 -31.28 10.48 69.18
C LEU A 602 -30.42 9.33 68.59
N GLY A 603 -29.30 9.64 67.94
CA GLY A 603 -28.47 8.66 67.24
C GLY A 603 -29.21 7.97 66.07
N LEU A 604 -28.89 6.71 65.77
CA LEU A 604 -29.41 5.98 64.60
C LEU A 604 -30.81 5.38 64.84
N PRO A 605 -31.64 5.21 63.81
CA PRO A 605 -32.89 4.48 63.93
C PRO A 605 -32.64 3.00 64.23
N ILE A 606 -33.50 2.43 65.06
CA ILE A 606 -33.43 1.03 65.51
C ILE A 606 -34.69 0.22 65.15
N GLY A 607 -35.63 0.84 64.43
CA GLY A 607 -36.86 0.23 63.96
C GLY A 607 -37.54 1.07 62.87
N GLU A 608 -38.49 0.45 62.17
CA GLU A 608 -39.35 1.11 61.19
C GLU A 608 -40.34 2.05 61.88
N GLU A 609 -40.82 3.03 61.12
CA GLU A 609 -41.98 3.84 61.48
C GLU A 609 -43.20 2.94 61.68
N ARG A 610 -43.89 3.05 62.82
CA ARG A 610 -45.05 2.22 63.17
C ARG A 610 -46.19 3.05 63.74
N ALA A 611 -47.41 2.64 63.46
CA ALA A 611 -48.59 3.17 64.13
C ALA A 611 -48.63 2.70 65.59
N SER A 612 -49.02 3.59 66.51
CA SER A 612 -49.13 3.32 67.95
C SER A 612 -50.19 4.23 68.54
N GLY A 613 -51.38 3.70 68.84
CA GLY A 613 -52.43 4.44 69.55
C GLY A 613 -52.98 5.67 68.82
N GLY A 614 -53.01 5.67 67.48
CA GLY A 614 -53.40 6.82 66.65
C GLY A 614 -52.24 7.72 66.23
N ASP A 615 -51.08 7.57 66.88
CA ASP A 615 -49.85 8.28 66.55
C ASP A 615 -48.95 7.42 65.66
N VAL A 616 -47.95 8.06 65.05
CA VAL A 616 -46.88 7.44 64.27
C VAL A 616 -45.58 7.61 65.04
N VAL A 617 -44.88 6.51 65.32
CA VAL A 617 -43.69 6.49 66.17
C VAL A 617 -42.51 5.84 65.44
N GLN A 618 -41.33 6.41 65.62
CA GLN A 618 -40.08 5.75 65.23
C GLN A 618 -39.06 5.80 66.38
N GLU A 619 -38.42 4.66 66.61
CA GLU A 619 -37.45 4.45 67.69
C GLU A 619 -36.02 4.68 67.19
N PHE A 620 -35.21 5.34 68.00
CA PHE A 620 -33.79 5.64 67.79
C PHE A 620 -32.97 5.19 69.00
N THR A 621 -31.66 5.08 68.85
CA THR A 621 -30.76 4.62 69.93
C THR A 621 -30.86 5.42 71.23
N GLY A 622 -31.14 6.72 71.15
CA GLY A 622 -31.21 7.64 72.29
C GLY A 622 -32.61 8.21 72.56
N GLY A 623 -33.67 7.60 72.02
CA GLY A 623 -35.04 8.06 72.22
C GLY A 623 -35.99 7.73 71.07
N ARG A 624 -37.11 8.44 70.97
CA ARG A 624 -38.12 8.28 69.91
C ARG A 624 -38.68 9.60 69.42
N ILE A 625 -39.17 9.60 68.19
CA ILE A 625 -39.99 10.68 67.65
C ILE A 625 -41.41 10.17 67.47
N VAL A 626 -42.38 10.95 67.97
CA VAL A 626 -43.82 10.66 67.91
C VAL A 626 -44.51 11.76 67.13
N VAL A 627 -45.36 11.39 66.17
CA VAL A 627 -46.20 12.30 65.39
C VAL A 627 -47.66 11.95 65.64
N GLY A 628 -48.39 12.88 66.24
CA GLY A 628 -49.76 12.66 66.66
C GLY A 628 -50.61 13.92 66.58
N SER A 629 -51.79 13.89 67.20
CA SER A 629 -52.70 15.05 67.30
C SER A 629 -52.07 16.28 67.98
N GLN A 630 -51.04 16.06 68.83
CA GLN A 630 -50.28 17.09 69.53
C GLN A 630 -49.05 17.59 68.74
N GLY A 631 -48.90 17.21 67.47
CA GLY A 631 -47.77 17.57 66.62
C GLY A 631 -46.59 16.60 66.72
N VAL A 632 -45.38 17.09 66.40
CA VAL A 632 -44.15 16.27 66.38
C VAL A 632 -43.40 16.42 67.71
N GLN A 633 -43.31 15.33 68.48
CA GLN A 633 -42.67 15.28 69.78
C GLN A 633 -41.40 14.42 69.77
N VAL A 634 -40.39 14.86 70.52
CA VAL A 634 -39.11 14.14 70.68
C VAL A 634 -39.00 13.72 72.14
N VAL A 635 -38.86 12.43 72.40
CA VAL A 635 -38.71 11.87 73.74
C VAL A 635 -37.34 11.23 73.84
N TYR A 636 -36.47 11.78 74.68
CA TYR A 636 -35.15 11.20 74.93
C TYR A 636 -35.24 10.03 75.91
N GLY A 637 -34.42 9.02 75.68
CA GLY A 637 -34.27 7.84 76.54
C GLY A 637 -33.24 8.02 77.63
#